data_AF-A0A2I7LIX2-F1
#
_entry.id   AF-A0A2I7LIX2-F1
#
_cell.length_a   1.000
_cell.length_b   1.000
_cell.length_c   1.000
_cell.angle_alpha   90.00
_cell.angle_beta   90.00
_cell.angle_gamma   90.00
#
_symmetry.space_group_name_H-M   'P 1'
#
loop_
_entity.id
_entity.type
_entity.pdbx_description
1 polymer ?
#
loop_
_entity_poly.entity_id
_entity_poly.type
_entity_poly.pdbx_seq_one_letter_code
_entity_poly.pdbx_strand_id
1 'polypeptide(L)'
;MQIRLEKFDYIEGQHRYCVLNLSQTLFGEWCVEQTNGPLGEAGGQQRRSYYTSQETALAAAEKHRDRQIKRGFVPIPVQLGLF
;
A
#
# COMPACT_ATOMS: atom_id res chain seq x y z
N MET A 1 -9.65 -4.13 -1.46
CA MET A 1 -9.41 -2.66 -1.56
C MET A 1 -7.92 -2.44 -1.81
N GLN A 2 -7.56 -1.56 -2.74
CA GLN A 2 -6.16 -1.21 -3.01
C GLN A 2 -5.93 0.28 -2.81
N ILE A 3 -4.84 0.65 -2.14
CA ILE A 3 -4.37 2.03 -1.96
C ILE A 3 -2.96 2.10 -2.52
N ARG A 4 -2.74 2.97 -3.52
CA ARG A 4 -1.42 3.26 -4.07
C ARG A 4 -0.94 4.62 -3.58
N LEU A 5 0.30 4.66 -3.11
CA LEU A 5 0.97 5.84 -2.60
C LEU A 5 2.30 5.99 -3.32
N GLU A 6 2.67 7.21 -3.67
CA GLU A 6 3.95 7.51 -4.32
C GLU A 6 4.62 8.70 -3.66
N LYS A 7 5.96 8.70 -3.65
CA LYS A 7 6.77 9.82 -3.18
C LYS A 7 7.85 10.09 -4.22
N PHE A 8 7.96 11.36 -4.60
CA PHE A 8 9.00 11.88 -5.47
C PHE A 8 9.97 12.71 -4.65
N ASP A 9 11.26 12.38 -4.69
CA ASP A 9 12.33 13.22 -4.17
C ASP A 9 13.01 13.97 -5.32
N TYR A 10 12.77 15.28 -5.41
CA TYR A 10 13.30 16.12 -6.47
C TYR A 10 14.80 16.44 -6.31
N ILE A 11 15.37 16.22 -5.12
CA ILE A 11 16.77 16.52 -4.84
C ILE A 11 17.64 15.35 -5.31
N GLU A 12 17.24 14.13 -4.96
CA GLU A 12 18.00 12.91 -5.30
C GLU A 12 17.51 12.22 -6.58
N GLY A 13 16.38 12.67 -7.16
CA GLY A 13 15.75 12.03 -8.32
C GLY A 13 15.13 10.67 -7.99
N GLN A 14 14.92 10.35 -6.71
CA GLN A 14 14.41 9.06 -6.26
C GLN A 14 12.89 9.03 -6.21
N HIS A 15 12.31 8.04 -6.86
CA HIS A 15 10.87 7.80 -6.83
C HIS A 15 10.61 6.53 -6.04
N ARG A 16 9.66 6.58 -5.10
CA ARG A 16 9.30 5.41 -4.28
C ARG A 16 7.81 5.17 -4.32
N TYR A 17 7.41 3.91 -4.32
CA TYR A 17 6.03 3.51 -4.23
C TYR A 17 5.74 2.76 -2.93
N CYS A 18 4.49 2.81 -2.50
CA CYS A 18 3.94 1.99 -1.45
C CYS A 18 2.51 1.60 -1.83
N VAL A 19 2.25 0.31 -2.00
CA VAL A 19 0.93 -0.25 -2.29
C VAL A 19 0.46 -1.01 -1.07
N LEU A 20 -0.78 -0.73 -0.65
CA LEU A 20 -1.50 -1.50 0.36
C LEU A 20 -2.65 -2.21 -0.33
N ASN A 21 -2.71 -3.53 -0.20
CA ASN A 21 -3.79 -4.35 -0.72
C ASN A 21 -4.48 -5.07 0.44
N LEU A 22 -5.79 -4.89 0.55
CA LEU A 22 -6.66 -5.57 1.50
C LEU A 22 -7.49 -6.60 0.75
N SER A 23 -7.34 -7.87 1.12
CA SER A 23 -8.03 -9.02 0.50
C SER A 23 -8.45 -10.03 1.57
N GLN A 24 -9.47 -10.84 1.27
CA GLN A 24 -9.85 -11.97 2.12
C GLN A 24 -9.13 -13.23 1.62
N THR A 25 -8.60 -14.03 2.54
CA THR A 25 -7.93 -15.30 2.22
C THR A 25 -8.97 -16.40 1.95
N LEU A 26 -8.53 -17.52 1.37
CA LEU A 26 -9.39 -18.69 1.16
C LEU A 26 -9.94 -19.30 2.45
N PHE A 27 -9.30 -19.01 3.59
CA PHE A 27 -9.71 -19.48 4.91
C PHE A 27 -10.62 -18.48 5.65
N GLY A 28 -11.02 -17.38 4.99
CA GLY A 28 -11.93 -16.38 5.54
C GLY A 28 -11.25 -15.28 6.38
N GLU A 29 -9.96 -15.41 6.68
CA GLU A 29 -9.16 -14.36 7.33
C GLU A 29 -8.95 -13.17 6.41
N TRP A 30 -8.60 -12.03 6.97
CA TRP A 30 -8.28 -10.82 6.22
C TRP A 30 -6.77 -10.64 6.13
N CYS A 31 -6.27 -10.40 4.92
CA CYS A 31 -4.87 -10.16 4.64
C CYS A 31 -4.66 -8.70 4.21
N VAL A 32 -3.75 -8.03 4.90
CA VAL A 32 -3.17 -6.76 4.45
C VAL A 32 -1.79 -7.06 3.89
N GLU A 33 -1.63 -6.86 2.60
CA GLU A 33 -0.35 -6.90 1.91
C GLU A 33 0.18 -5.49 1.71
N GLN A 34 1.42 -5.27 2.11
CA GLN A 34 2.15 -4.03 1.92
C GLN A 34 3.33 -4.31 1.01
N THR A 35 3.40 -3.60 -0.11
CA THR A 35 4.53 -3.65 -1.04
C THR A 35 5.14 -2.28 -1.19
N ASN A 36 6.45 -2.14 -1.05
CA ASN A 36 7.13 -0.85 -1.17
C ASN A 36 8.51 -1.00 -1.82
N GLY A 37 8.93 0.00 -2.59
CA GLY A 37 10.21 -0.04 -3.31
C GLY A 37 10.47 1.23 -4.12
N PRO A 38 11.65 1.32 -4.76
CA PRO A 38 11.90 2.29 -5.82
C PRO A 38 10.92 2.08 -7.00
N LEU A 39 10.45 3.17 -7.59
CA LEU A 39 9.58 3.13 -8.78
C LEU A 39 10.44 2.87 -10.02
N GLY A 40 10.10 1.86 -10.82
CA GLY A 40 10.78 1.56 -12.09
C GLY A 40 12.07 0.74 -11.97
N GLU A 41 12.48 0.36 -10.76
CA GLU A 41 13.66 -0.47 -10.53
C GLU A 41 13.30 -1.83 -9.93
N ALA A 42 14.19 -2.81 -10.13
CA ALA A 42 14.13 -4.08 -9.42
C ALA A 42 14.51 -3.86 -7.95
N GLY A 43 13.58 -4.15 -7.05
CA GLY A 43 13.78 -3.93 -5.62
C GLY A 43 12.48 -3.53 -4.98
N GLY A 44 12.08 -4.30 -3.97
CA GLY A 44 10.89 -4.01 -3.20
C GLY A 44 10.78 -4.99 -2.06
N GLN A 45 10.21 -4.53 -0.96
CA GLN A 45 9.86 -5.40 0.16
C GLN A 45 8.35 -5.61 0.12
N GLN A 46 7.96 -6.86 0.33
CA GLN A 46 6.58 -7.24 0.49
C GLN A 46 6.41 -7.82 1.89
N ARG A 47 5.38 -7.35 2.59
CA ARG A 47 5.01 -7.82 3.92
C ARG A 47 3.53 -8.13 3.94
N ARG A 48 3.16 -9.26 4.55
CA ARG A 48 1.78 -9.66 4.77
C ARG A 48 1.48 -9.70 6.26
N SER A 49 0.29 -9.24 6.61
CA SER A 49 -0.27 -9.31 7.97
C SER A 49 -1.68 -9.89 7.87
N TYR A 50 -2.00 -10.81 8.77
CA TYR A 50 -3.30 -11.48 8.81
C TYR A 50 -4.11 -11.01 10.02
N TYR A 51 -5.43 -10.90 9.83
CA TYR A 51 -6.39 -10.36 10.77
C TYR A 51 -7.66 -11.20 10.76
N THR A 52 -8.34 -11.26 11.89
CA THR A 52 -9.57 -12.06 12.04
C THR A 52 -10.83 -11.34 11.57
N SER A 53 -10.78 -10.01 11.37
CA SER A 53 -11.93 -9.23 10.90
C SER A 53 -11.55 -8.21 9.83
N GLN A 54 -12.53 -7.88 8.98
CA GLN A 54 -12.36 -6.86 7.94
C GLN A 54 -12.04 -5.50 8.56
N GLU A 55 -12.73 -5.15 9.64
CA GLU A 55 -12.60 -3.86 10.31
C GLU A 55 -11.19 -3.65 10.87
N THR A 56 -10.63 -4.68 11.54
CA THR A 56 -9.26 -4.61 12.09
C THR A 56 -8.21 -4.52 10.99
N ALA A 57 -8.40 -5.25 9.89
CA ALA A 57 -7.53 -5.19 8.72
C ALA A 57 -7.59 -3.83 8.02
N LEU A 58 -8.80 -3.27 7.87
CA LEU A 58 -9.01 -1.96 7.27
C LEU A 58 -8.38 -0.85 8.12
N ALA A 59 -8.62 -0.84 9.44
CA ALA A 59 -8.02 0.11 10.36
C ALA A 59 -6.48 0.03 10.34
N ALA A 60 -5.91 -1.18 10.22
CA ALA A 60 -4.48 -1.35 10.05
C ALA A 60 -3.98 -0.74 8.73
N ALA A 61 -4.66 -1.01 7.60
CA ALA A 61 -4.30 -0.44 6.31
C ALA A 61 -4.37 1.10 6.31
N GLU A 62 -5.41 1.69 6.90
CA GLU A 62 -5.55 3.14 7.03
C GLU A 62 -4.47 3.76 7.92
N LYS A 63 -4.17 3.15 9.07
CA LYS A 63 -3.06 3.57 9.94
C LYS A 63 -1.71 3.53 9.21
N HIS A 64 -1.52 2.55 8.32
CA HIS A 64 -0.33 2.48 7.47
C HIS A 64 -0.32 3.58 6.41
N ARG A 65 -1.44 3.81 5.72
CA ARG A 65 -1.61 4.91 4.76
C ARG A 65 -1.24 6.24 5.40
N ASP A 66 -1.84 6.56 6.55
CA ASP A 66 -1.64 7.85 7.23
C ASP A 66 -0.19 8.06 7.66
N ARG A 67 0.50 6.98 8.06
CA ARG A 67 1.92 7.03 8.38
C ARG A 67 2.78 7.34 7.15
N GLN A 68 2.44 6.81 5.98
CA GLN A 68 3.17 7.12 4.75
C GLN A 68 2.87 8.53 4.26
N ILE A 69 1.62 8.99 4.38
CA ILE A 69 1.26 10.39 4.08
C ILE A 69 2.10 11.35 4.92
N LYS A 70 2.25 11.09 6.22
CA LYS A 70 3.14 11.87 7.11
C LYS A 70 4.62 11.85 6.68
N ARG A 71 5.05 10.88 5.88
CA ARG A 71 6.41 10.77 5.32
C ARG A 71 6.57 11.45 3.95
N GLY A 72 5.51 12.10 3.47
CA GLY A 72 5.48 12.80 2.18
C GLY A 72 5.04 11.94 1.00
N PHE A 73 4.44 10.77 1.24
CA PHE A 73 3.78 10.03 0.17
C PHE A 73 2.41 10.63 -0.16
N VAL A 74 2.03 10.61 -1.42
CA VAL A 74 0.75 11.12 -1.93
C VAL A 74 -0.09 9.95 -2.42
N PRO A 75 -1.38 9.85 -2.03
CA PRO A 75 -2.27 8.83 -2.57
C PRO A 75 -2.55 9.09 -4.06
N ILE A 76 -2.27 8.09 -4.88
CA ILE A 76 -2.57 8.11 -6.30
C ILE A 76 -3.92 7.40 -6.49
N PRO A 77 -4.94 8.06 -7.05
CA PRO A 77 -6.19 7.40 -7.36
C PRO A 77 -5.89 6.26 -8.34
N VAL A 78 -6.16 5.02 -7.92
CA VAL A 78 -6.07 3.86 -8.82
C VAL A 78 -7.26 3.99 -9.77
N GLN A 79 -7.00 4.43 -10.99
CA GLN A 79 -8.01 4.44 -12.04
C GLN A 79 -8.30 2.98 -12.40
N LEU A 80 -9.39 2.45 -11.84
CA LEU A 80 -9.95 1.18 -12.28
C LEU A 80 -10.33 1.38 -13.75
N GLY A 81 -9.72 0.62 -14.66
CA GLY A 81 -10.09 0.66 -16.07
C GLY A 81 -11.60 0.47 -16.17
N LEU A 82 -12.31 1.49 -16.61
CA LEU A 82 -13.68 1.37 -17.05
C LEU A 82 -13.61 0.52 -18.31
N PHE A 83 -13.99 -0.75 -18.20
CA PHE A 83 -14.20 -1.62 -19.35
C PHE A 83 -15.45 -1.17 -20.11
#